data_AF-W9GTY1-F1
#
_entry.id   AF-W9GTY1-F1
#
_cell.length_a   1.000
_cell.length_b   1.000
_cell.length_c   1.000
_cell.angle_alpha   90.00
_cell.angle_beta   90.00
_cell.angle_gamma   90.00
#
_symmetry.space_group_name_H-M   'P 1'
#
loop_
_entity.id
_entity.type
_entity.pdbx_description
1 polymer ?
#
loop_
_entity_poly.entity_id
_entity_poly.type
_entity_poly.pdbx_seq_one_letter_code
_entity_poly.pdbx_strand_id
1 'polypeptide(L)'
;MLDQIDEPLAAVIADGAYDQDRVYDDVAEHSPEAVVIVPPRATAVLGPSAETDPTQRDRHIQVIAERGRMGWQRTSGYNARAGVEGTMSRYKRIVGDTLRSHGRPSQDVEPRIAVDVLNRMFDLGRPESVLTA
;
A
#
# COMPACT_ATOMS: atom_id res chain seq x y z
N MET A 1 11.62 -0.69 9.39
CA MET A 1 10.14 -0.90 9.22
C MET A 1 9.86 -2.06 8.28
N LEU A 2 10.66 -2.21 7.22
CA LEU A 2 10.54 -3.32 6.28
C LEU A 2 11.32 -4.56 6.72
N ASP A 3 12.23 -4.42 7.69
CA ASP A 3 13.12 -5.42 8.30
C ASP A 3 12.46 -6.71 8.83
N GLN A 4 11.13 -6.77 8.85
CA GLN A 4 10.32 -7.93 9.22
C GLN A 4 9.85 -8.75 8.00
N ILE A 5 10.18 -8.31 6.80
CA ILE A 5 9.87 -8.95 5.52
C ILE A 5 11.22 -9.41 4.96
N ASP A 6 11.42 -10.70 4.78
CA ASP A 6 12.71 -11.21 4.31
C ASP A 6 12.81 -11.13 2.78
N GLU A 7 11.67 -11.18 2.07
CA GLU A 7 11.62 -11.21 0.63
C GLU A 7 11.62 -9.82 -0.03
N PRO A 8 12.27 -9.66 -1.20
CA PRO A 8 12.19 -8.43 -1.96
C PRO A 8 10.76 -8.05 -2.35
N LEU A 9 10.44 -6.77 -2.20
CA LEU A 9 9.14 -6.21 -2.57
C LEU A 9 9.13 -5.85 -4.06
N ALA A 10 8.06 -6.23 -4.76
CA ALA A 10 7.83 -5.76 -6.12
C ALA A 10 7.29 -4.32 -6.14
N ALA A 11 6.44 -3.95 -5.17
CA ALA A 11 5.86 -2.63 -5.06
C ALA A 11 5.41 -2.28 -3.64
N VAL A 12 5.41 -0.99 -3.33
CA VAL A 12 4.85 -0.41 -2.10
C VAL A 12 3.75 0.57 -2.48
N ILE A 13 2.52 0.32 -2.01
CA ILE A 13 1.38 1.19 -2.27
C ILE A 13 0.94 1.81 -0.95
N ALA A 14 0.97 3.14 -0.86
CA ALA A 14 0.57 3.86 0.35
C ALA A 14 -0.14 5.17 0.01
N ASP A 15 -0.81 5.76 1.01
CA ASP A 15 -1.45 7.06 0.83
C ASP A 15 -0.42 8.20 0.78
N GLY A 16 -0.86 9.39 0.37
CA GLY A 16 0.02 10.54 0.16
C GLY A 16 0.68 11.09 1.44
N ALA A 17 0.31 10.63 2.64
CA ALA A 17 1.06 10.97 3.84
C ALA A 17 2.47 10.38 3.80
N TYR A 18 2.64 9.25 3.10
CA TYR A 18 3.91 8.56 2.86
C TYR A 18 4.74 9.13 1.71
N ASP A 19 4.29 10.22 1.05
CA ASP A 19 5.11 10.97 0.09
C ASP A 19 6.20 11.75 0.85
N GLN A 20 7.25 11.03 1.26
CA GLN A 20 8.39 11.53 2.03
C GLN A 20 9.66 10.83 1.53
N ASP A 21 10.76 11.55 1.39
CA ASP A 21 12.01 11.01 0.83
C ASP A 21 12.48 9.76 1.58
N ARG A 22 12.44 9.76 2.92
CA ARG A 22 12.77 8.60 3.75
C ARG A 22 12.01 7.32 3.39
N VAL A 23 10.76 7.42 2.89
CA VAL A 23 9.99 6.24 2.49
C VAL A 23 10.56 5.65 1.21
N TYR A 24 10.97 6.48 0.26
CA TYR A 24 11.63 6.01 -0.96
C TYR A 24 13.01 5.41 -0.62
N ASP A 25 13.76 6.03 0.29
CA ASP A 25 15.06 5.53 0.75
C ASP A 25 14.93 4.17 1.47
N ASP A 26 14.03 4.07 2.46
CA ASP A 26 13.77 2.83 3.20
C ASP A 26 13.36 1.69 2.25
N VAL A 27 12.55 1.99 1.22
CA VAL A 27 12.14 1.00 0.21
C VAL A 27 13.30 0.62 -0.70
N ALA A 28 14.11 1.58 -1.15
CA ALA A 28 15.25 1.30 -2.01
C ALA A 28 16.35 0.50 -1.28
N GLU A 29 16.57 0.77 0.00
CA GLU A 29 17.51 0.01 0.84
C GLU A 29 17.08 -1.45 0.99
N HIS A 30 15.80 -1.68 1.26
CA HIS A 30 15.23 -3.02 1.41
C HIS A 30 15.05 -3.76 0.07
N SER A 31 14.63 -3.04 -0.97
CA SER A 31 14.20 -3.61 -2.26
C SER A 31 14.47 -2.61 -3.39
N PRO A 32 15.68 -2.59 -3.95
CA PRO A 32 16.11 -1.60 -4.95
C PRO A 32 15.22 -1.52 -6.20
N GLU A 33 14.60 -2.63 -6.58
CA GLU A 33 13.73 -2.74 -7.76
C GLU A 33 12.26 -2.43 -7.47
N ALA A 34 11.90 -2.18 -6.21
CA ALA A 34 10.51 -1.96 -5.82
C ALA A 34 9.95 -0.65 -6.41
N VAL A 35 8.72 -0.73 -6.92
CA VAL A 35 7.98 0.46 -7.37
C VAL A 35 7.22 1.08 -6.20
N VAL A 36 7.46 2.36 -5.92
CA VAL A 36 6.78 3.11 -4.84
C VAL A 36 5.58 3.85 -5.42
N ILE A 37 4.39 3.26 -5.28
CA ILE A 37 3.11 3.78 -5.77
C ILE A 37 2.43 4.60 -4.68
N VAL A 38 2.98 5.79 -4.45
CA VAL A 38 2.46 6.78 -3.49
C VAL A 38 2.02 8.02 -4.26
N PRO A 39 0.79 8.52 -4.06
CA PRO A 39 0.34 9.73 -4.73
C PRO A 39 1.10 10.93 -4.15
N PRO A 40 1.78 11.72 -5.00
CA PRO A 40 2.42 12.95 -4.55
C PRO A 40 1.43 13.89 -3.84
N ARG A 41 1.91 14.63 -2.86
CA ARG A 41 1.12 15.67 -2.19
C ARG A 41 0.67 16.73 -3.22
N ALA A 42 -0.44 17.42 -2.93
CA ALA A 42 -0.94 18.47 -3.82
C ALA A 42 0.08 19.62 -4.05
N THR A 43 1.01 19.81 -3.12
CA THR A 43 2.07 20.81 -3.17
C THR A 43 3.41 20.22 -3.65
N ALA A 44 3.42 18.99 -4.17
CA ALA A 44 4.64 18.36 -4.64
C ALA A 44 5.21 19.10 -5.86
N VAL A 45 6.51 19.35 -5.83
CA VAL A 45 7.28 19.92 -6.93
C VAL A 45 8.33 18.92 -7.41
N LEU A 46 8.71 19.05 -8.68
CA LEU A 46 9.78 18.26 -9.27
C LEU A 46 11.12 18.55 -8.58
N GLY A 47 11.94 17.51 -8.49
CA GLY A 47 13.33 17.64 -8.07
C GLY A 47 14.18 18.41 -9.09
N PRO A 48 15.36 18.90 -8.66
CA PRO A 48 16.24 19.70 -9.51
C PRO A 48 16.76 18.94 -10.75
N SER A 49 16.85 17.62 -10.69
CA SER A 49 17.34 16.77 -11.78
C SER A 49 16.22 16.10 -12.59
N ALA A 50 14.95 16.48 -12.38
CA ALA A 50 13.80 15.76 -12.96
C ALA A 50 13.75 15.74 -14.50
N GLU A 51 14.46 16.65 -15.17
CA GLU A 51 14.57 16.69 -16.62
C GLU A 51 15.55 15.65 -17.19
N THR A 52 16.61 15.33 -16.45
CA THR A 52 17.72 14.49 -16.92
C THR A 52 17.74 13.11 -16.26
N ASP A 53 17.42 13.04 -14.97
CA ASP A 53 17.36 11.82 -14.17
C ASP A 53 16.18 11.88 -13.19
N PRO A 54 14.93 11.68 -13.67
CA PRO A 54 13.76 11.76 -12.82
C PRO A 54 13.72 10.61 -11.81
N THR A 55 13.39 10.93 -10.57
CA THR A 55 13.07 9.94 -9.54
C THR A 55 11.72 9.26 -9.81
N GLN A 56 11.39 8.18 -9.08
CA GLN A 56 10.04 7.59 -9.16
C GLN A 56 8.95 8.63 -8.83
N ARG A 57 9.22 9.48 -7.83
CA ARG A 57 8.34 10.58 -7.42
C ARG A 57 8.16 11.62 -8.52
N ASP A 58 9.24 12.02 -9.20
CA ASP A 58 9.17 12.99 -10.31
C ASP A 58 8.33 12.45 -11.47
N ARG A 59 8.50 11.17 -11.82
CA ARG A 59 7.68 10.51 -12.84
C ARG A 59 6.19 10.55 -12.48
N HIS A 60 5.83 10.35 -11.21
CA HIS A 60 4.44 10.49 -10.77
C HIS A 60 3.90 11.91 -10.91
N ILE A 61 4.70 12.92 -10.53
CA ILE A 61 4.32 14.33 -10.69
C ILE A 61 4.09 14.66 -12.17
N GLN A 62 4.99 14.24 -13.05
CA GLN A 62 4.89 14.44 -14.50
C GLN A 62 3.63 13.78 -15.08
N VAL A 63 3.36 12.51 -14.75
CA VAL A 63 2.15 11.79 -15.21
C VAL A 63 0.87 12.45 -14.69
N ILE A 64 0.87 12.95 -13.45
CA ILE A 64 -0.28 13.68 -12.89
C ILE A 64 -0.48 15.01 -13.62
N ALA A 65 0.60 15.73 -13.97
CA ALA A 65 0.50 16.96 -14.74
C ALA A 65 -0.04 16.72 -16.16
N GLU A 66 0.35 15.61 -16.79
CA GLU A 66 -0.09 15.25 -18.15
C GLU A 66 -1.53 14.70 -18.19
N ARG A 67 -1.88 13.77 -17.29
CA ARG A 67 -3.11 12.95 -17.37
C ARG A 67 -4.10 13.19 -16.24
N GLY A 68 -3.76 14.09 -15.32
CA GLY A 68 -4.49 14.30 -14.08
C GLY A 68 -4.33 13.14 -13.09
N ARG A 69 -4.77 13.37 -11.85
CA ARG A 69 -4.66 12.41 -10.75
C ARG A 69 -5.41 11.11 -10.99
N MET A 70 -6.60 11.18 -11.59
CA MET A 70 -7.39 10.00 -11.95
C MET A 70 -6.74 9.17 -13.05
N GLY A 71 -6.09 9.82 -14.02
CA GLY A 71 -5.32 9.14 -15.06
C GLY A 71 -4.15 8.37 -14.45
N TRP A 72 -3.37 9.04 -13.60
CA TRP A 72 -2.28 8.42 -12.86
C TRP A 72 -2.74 7.19 -12.05
N GLN A 73 -3.84 7.29 -11.29
CA GLN A 73 -4.35 6.16 -10.47
C GLN A 73 -4.69 4.92 -11.29
N ARG A 74 -5.21 5.10 -12.51
CA ARG A 74 -5.54 3.97 -13.41
C ARG A 74 -4.29 3.30 -13.96
N THR A 75 -3.24 4.07 -14.26
CA THR A 75 -2.02 3.55 -14.90
C THR A 75 -0.97 3.07 -13.90
N SER A 76 -0.95 3.60 -12.67
CA SER A 76 0.09 3.31 -11.68
C SER A 76 -0.15 2.04 -10.86
N GLY A 77 -1.35 1.44 -10.95
CA GLY A 77 -1.74 0.31 -10.09
C GLY A 77 -2.23 0.73 -8.69
N TYR A 78 -2.32 2.03 -8.40
CA TYR A 78 -2.76 2.55 -7.09
C TYR A 78 -4.12 1.99 -6.63
N ASN A 79 -5.01 1.67 -7.57
CA ASN A 79 -6.34 1.13 -7.29
C ASN A 79 -6.33 -0.22 -6.54
N ALA A 80 -5.22 -0.97 -6.55
CA ALA A 80 -5.08 -2.19 -5.75
C ALA A 80 -5.26 -1.93 -4.24
N ARG A 81 -5.00 -0.70 -3.78
CA ARG A 81 -5.24 -0.27 -2.40
C ARG A 81 -6.69 -0.48 -1.94
N ALA A 82 -7.67 -0.28 -2.82
CA ALA A 82 -9.09 -0.44 -2.47
C ALA A 82 -9.40 -1.90 -2.04
N GLY A 83 -8.73 -2.89 -2.65
CA GLY A 83 -8.86 -4.30 -2.27
C GLY A 83 -8.28 -4.60 -0.88
N VAL A 84 -7.15 -3.98 -0.55
CA VAL A 84 -6.53 -4.07 0.78
C VAL A 84 -7.43 -3.41 1.84
N GLU A 85 -7.92 -2.21 1.57
CA GLU A 85 -8.85 -1.50 2.47
C GLU A 85 -10.14 -2.29 2.70
N GLY A 86 -10.70 -2.89 1.64
CA GLY A 86 -11.86 -3.78 1.76
C GLY A 86 -11.56 -5.02 2.60
N THR A 87 -10.36 -5.58 2.51
CA THR A 87 -9.93 -6.72 3.33
C THR A 87 -9.76 -6.32 4.79
N MET A 88 -9.16 -5.17 5.08
CA MET A 88 -9.03 -4.64 6.44
C MET A 88 -10.38 -4.23 7.04
N SER A 89 -11.31 -3.73 6.24
CA SER A 89 -12.69 -3.47 6.67
C SER A 89 -13.39 -4.76 7.12
N ARG A 90 -13.22 -5.85 6.37
CA ARG A 90 -13.74 -7.18 6.74
C ARG A 90 -13.07 -7.72 8.00
N TYR A 91 -11.74 -7.60 8.10
CA TYR A 91 -11.00 -7.95 9.31
C TYR A 91 -11.63 -7.27 10.53
N LYS A 92 -11.78 -5.95 10.50
CA LYS A 92 -12.31 -5.17 11.62
C LYS A 92 -13.75 -5.54 11.97
N ARG A 93 -14.58 -5.88 10.97
CA ARG A 93 -15.96 -6.28 11.18
C ARG A 93 -16.09 -7.67 11.81
N ILE A 94 -15.23 -8.61 11.44
CA ILE A 94 -15.32 -10.01 11.88
C ILE A 94 -14.55 -10.24 13.18
N VAL A 95 -13.33 -9.71 13.27
CA VAL A 95 -12.41 -9.93 14.39
C VAL A 95 -12.55 -8.84 15.44
N GLY A 96 -12.58 -7.58 14.99
CA GLY A 96 -12.59 -6.39 15.83
C GLY A 96 -11.54 -5.37 15.39
N ASP A 97 -11.69 -4.14 15.86
CA ASP A 97 -10.79 -3.02 15.60
C ASP A 97 -9.71 -2.82 16.70
N THR A 98 -9.75 -3.64 17.75
CA THR A 98 -8.84 -3.60 18.90
C THR A 98 -8.23 -4.97 19.18
N LEU A 99 -7.01 -4.97 19.72
CA LEU A 99 -6.37 -6.20 20.22
C LEU A 99 -6.88 -6.51 21.62
N ARG A 100 -7.19 -7.77 21.89
CA ARG A 100 -7.58 -8.25 23.22
C ARG A 100 -6.37 -8.50 24.11
N SER A 101 -5.23 -8.80 23.51
CA SER A 101 -3.98 -9.04 24.21
C SER A 101 -3.38 -7.75 24.76
N HIS A 102 -2.94 -7.79 26.01
CA HIS A 102 -2.26 -6.67 26.66
C HIS A 102 -0.73 -6.81 26.68
N GLY A 103 -0.20 -8.01 26.42
CA GLY A 103 1.24 -8.27 26.37
C GLY A 103 1.78 -8.20 24.93
N ARG A 104 2.92 -7.54 24.74
CA ARG A 104 3.57 -7.37 23.41
C ARG A 104 3.73 -8.69 22.63
N PRO A 105 4.25 -9.79 23.23
CA PRO A 105 4.39 -11.04 22.48
C PRO A 105 3.04 -11.60 21.98
N SER A 106 1.99 -11.45 22.79
CA SER A 106 0.64 -11.87 22.41
C SER A 106 0.03 -10.94 21.35
N GLN A 107 0.32 -9.65 21.41
CA GLN A 107 -0.11 -8.66 20.41
C GLN A 107 0.53 -8.89 19.03
N ASP A 108 1.71 -9.50 18.95
CA ASP A 108 2.34 -9.87 17.67
C ASP A 108 1.68 -11.11 17.04
N VAL A 109 1.17 -12.02 17.87
CA VAL A 109 0.60 -13.30 17.44
C VAL A 109 -0.90 -13.22 17.14
N GLU A 110 -1.67 -12.48 17.95
CA GLU A 110 -3.11 -12.28 17.79
C GLU A 110 -3.53 -11.88 16.36
N PRO A 111 -2.94 -10.84 15.73
CA PRO A 111 -3.33 -10.46 14.38
C PRO A 111 -2.94 -11.50 13.33
N ARG A 112 -1.85 -12.26 13.54
CA ARG A 112 -1.43 -13.34 12.63
C ARG A 112 -2.47 -14.47 12.62
N ILE A 113 -2.89 -14.93 13.80
CA ILE A 113 -3.95 -15.94 13.93
C ILE A 113 -5.26 -15.44 13.31
N ALA A 114 -5.63 -14.18 13.55
CA ALA A 114 -6.84 -13.60 12.99
C ALA A 114 -6.80 -13.57 11.45
N VAL A 115 -5.67 -13.19 10.85
CA VAL A 115 -5.47 -13.24 9.39
C VAL A 115 -5.53 -14.67 8.87
N ASP A 116 -4.91 -15.64 9.54
CA ASP A 116 -4.95 -17.06 9.15
C ASP A 116 -6.38 -17.61 9.14
N VAL A 117 -7.18 -17.26 10.15
CA VAL A 117 -8.60 -17.64 10.21
C VAL A 117 -9.39 -17.02 9.05
N LEU A 118 -9.14 -15.74 8.72
CA LEU A 118 -9.80 -15.06 7.61
C LEU A 118 -9.42 -15.67 6.25
N ASN A 119 -8.15 -16.01 6.06
CA ASN A 119 -7.68 -16.69 4.85
C ASN A 119 -8.36 -18.05 4.70
N ARG A 120 -8.46 -18.82 5.80
CA ARG A 120 -9.17 -20.11 5.79
C ARG A 120 -10.66 -19.95 5.50
N MET A 121 -11.32 -18.90 6.01
CA MET A 121 -12.72 -18.61 5.66
C MET A 121 -12.86 -18.30 4.17
N PHE A 122 -11.92 -17.54 3.61
CA PHE A 122 -11.90 -17.18 2.19
C PHE A 122 -11.75 -18.42 1.30
N ASP A 123 -10.90 -19.37 1.69
CA ASP A 123 -10.70 -20.65 0.97
C ASP A 123 -11.94 -21.56 1.02
N LEU A 124 -12.71 -21.52 2.12
CA LEU A 124 -13.90 -22.35 2.30
C LEU A 124 -15.13 -21.84 1.53
N GLY A 125 -15.14 -20.58 1.12
CA GLY A 125 -16.22 -20.02 0.33
C GLY A 125 -16.16 -18.51 0.24
N ARG A 126 -16.16 -18.00 -0.99
CA ARG A 126 -16.24 -16.56 -1.27
C ARG A 126 -17.65 -16.21 -1.74
N PRO A 127 -18.33 -15.22 -1.13
CA PRO A 127 -19.59 -14.71 -1.68
C PRO A 127 -19.33 -14.05 -3.05
N GLU A 128 -20.07 -14.47 -4.07
CA GLU A 128 -20.06 -13.82 -5.37
C GLU A 128 -20.72 -12.44 -5.26
N SER A 129 -19.94 -11.40 -5.55
CA SER A 129 -20.44 -10.03 -5.58
C SER A 129 -20.83 -9.70 -7.00
N VAL A 130 -22.12 -9.48 -7.25
CA VAL A 130 -22.62 -9.03 -8.56
C VAL A 130 -22.82 -7.51 -8.56
N LEU A 131 -22.36 -6.85 -9.62
CA LEU A 131 -22.66 -5.45 -9.88
C LEU A 131 -24.09 -5.36 -10.42
N THR A 132 -25.02 -4.84 -9.63
CA THR A 132 -26.37 -4.51 -10.08
C THR A 132 -26.38 -3.13 -10.73
N ALA A 133 -27.01 -3.02 -11.90
CA ALA A 133 -27.17 -1.79 -12.68
C ALA A 133 -28.13 -0.79 -12.04
#